data_AF-B0XDU6-F1
#
_entry.id   AF-B0XDU6-F1
#
_cell.length_a   1.000
_cell.length_b   1.000
_cell.length_c   1.000
_cell.angle_alpha   90.00
_cell.angle_beta   90.00
_cell.angle_gamma   90.00
#
_symmetry.space_group_name_H-M   'P 1'
#
loop_
_entity.id
_entity.type
_entity.pdbx_description
1 polymer ?
#
loop_
_entity_poly.entity_id
_entity_poly.type
_entity_poly.pdbx_seq_one_letter_code
_entity_poly.pdbx_strand_id
1 'polypeptide(L)'
;MPWRDVTFEIPELEEAITRHSATLNPRNSLVLELKQTLAGELRNLCLASHPANVPRHLLQRKLELCAELLDVLRVLEPGISRLTAIGLYEYNVSLWNVARKKFETKEISAKELLDNLIKGESGLKQSISMLLFEHPTTPEGHLTKRAMQDLKELREEIAQVRALVCSNLKSPAEDKPSIID
;
A
#
# COMPACT_ATOMS: atom_id res chain seq x y z
N MET A 1 28.68 -2.34 -18.69
CA MET A 1 29.01 -1.61 -17.46
C MET A 1 28.72 -2.53 -16.27
N PRO A 2 29.71 -2.89 -15.44
CA PRO A 2 29.65 -4.06 -14.54
C PRO A 2 29.25 -3.74 -13.09
N TRP A 3 28.36 -2.77 -12.86
CA TRP A 3 27.95 -2.38 -11.50
C TRP A 3 26.50 -2.77 -11.15
N ARG A 4 25.87 -3.69 -11.90
CA ARG A 4 24.46 -4.05 -11.69
C ARG A 4 24.20 -5.09 -10.58
N ASP A 5 25.24 -5.63 -9.96
CA ASP A 5 25.10 -6.77 -9.04
C ASP A 5 25.53 -6.43 -7.60
N VAL A 6 25.28 -5.21 -7.13
CA VAL A 6 25.29 -4.91 -5.69
C VAL A 6 23.83 -4.86 -5.21
N THR A 7 23.28 -6.02 -4.90
CA THR A 7 21.99 -6.12 -4.20
C THR A 7 22.24 -5.87 -2.72
N PHE A 8 21.85 -4.69 -2.22
CA PHE A 8 21.90 -4.39 -0.79
C PHE A 8 20.78 -5.13 -0.05
N GLU A 9 21.07 -5.66 1.14
CA GLU A 9 20.03 -6.20 2.00
C GLU A 9 19.20 -5.06 2.65
N ILE A 10 17.95 -5.36 3.03
CA ILE A 10 17.04 -4.39 3.68
C ILE A 10 17.70 -3.62 4.84
N PRO A 11 18.44 -4.27 5.78
CA PRO A 11 19.09 -3.56 6.88
C PRO A 11 20.18 -2.57 6.41
N GLU A 12 20.94 -2.94 5.37
CA GLU A 12 22.01 -2.10 4.82
C GLU A 12 21.42 -0.85 4.15
N LEU A 13 20.29 -1.00 3.46
CA LEU A 13 19.56 0.13 2.86
C LEU A 13 19.01 1.07 3.95
N GLU A 14 18.46 0.56 5.04
CA GLU A 14 17.99 1.39 6.16
C GLU A 14 19.14 2.15 6.84
N GLU A 15 20.29 1.50 7.02
CA GLU A 15 21.49 2.16 7.56
C GLU A 15 21.99 3.25 6.61
N ALA A 16 22.05 2.96 5.31
CA ALA A 16 22.46 3.93 4.29
C ALA A 16 21.52 5.14 4.26
N ILE A 17 20.20 4.93 4.28
CA ILE A 17 19.21 6.02 4.33
C ILE A 17 19.42 6.87 5.58
N THR A 18 19.62 6.23 6.74
CA THR A 18 19.84 6.93 8.01
C THR A 18 21.10 7.79 7.96
N ARG A 19 22.22 7.21 7.52
CA ARG A 19 23.52 7.88 7.42
C ARG A 19 23.47 9.07 6.46
N HIS A 20 22.90 8.87 5.27
CA HIS A 20 22.83 9.93 4.27
C HIS A 20 21.83 11.03 4.65
N SER A 21 20.71 10.70 5.29
CA SER A 21 19.73 11.68 5.79
C SER A 21 20.27 12.54 6.95
N ALA A 22 21.32 12.09 7.64
CA ALA A 22 21.96 12.88 8.69
C ALA A 22 22.77 14.07 8.14
N THR A 23 23.20 14.01 6.88
CA THR A 23 24.02 15.05 6.23
C THR A 23 23.27 15.76 5.09
N LEU A 24 22.49 15.00 4.32
CA LEU A 24 21.73 15.50 3.18
C LEU A 24 20.27 15.74 3.57
N ASN A 25 19.59 16.63 2.83
CA ASN A 25 18.15 16.78 2.98
C ASN A 25 17.44 15.41 2.77
N PRO A 26 16.43 15.02 3.57
CA PRO A 26 15.72 13.75 3.38
C PRO A 26 15.00 13.58 2.03
N ARG A 27 14.83 14.68 1.28
CA ARG A 27 14.32 14.74 -0.11
C ARG A 27 15.43 14.95 -1.15
N ASN A 28 16.70 14.84 -0.77
CA ASN A 28 17.82 14.83 -1.70
C ASN A 28 17.72 13.62 -2.63
N SER A 29 18.08 13.77 -3.90
CA SER A 29 17.95 12.72 -4.91
C SER A 29 18.63 11.41 -4.52
N LEU A 30 19.80 11.45 -3.88
CA LEU A 30 20.52 10.25 -3.45
C LEU A 30 19.77 9.51 -2.32
N VAL A 31 19.20 10.26 -1.37
CA VAL A 31 18.39 9.67 -0.30
C VAL A 31 17.09 9.09 -0.87
N LEU A 32 16.48 9.77 -1.84
CA LEU A 32 15.28 9.29 -2.51
C LEU A 32 15.54 8.02 -3.32
N GLU A 33 16.68 7.92 -4.00
CA GLU A 33 17.08 6.72 -4.74
C GLU A 33 17.26 5.51 -3.80
N LEU A 34 17.88 5.71 -2.64
CA LEU A 34 17.98 4.67 -1.61
C LEU A 34 16.61 4.25 -1.08
N LYS A 35 15.72 5.21 -0.79
CA LYS A 35 14.33 4.94 -0.35
C LYS A 35 13.52 4.18 -1.41
N GLN A 36 13.68 4.54 -2.68
CA GLN A 36 13.02 3.85 -3.79
C GLN A 36 13.55 2.42 -3.94
N THR A 37 14.86 2.21 -3.80
CA THR A 37 15.47 0.88 -3.79
C THR A 37 14.93 0.03 -2.65
N LEU A 38 14.88 0.57 -1.43
CA LEU A 38 14.31 -0.11 -0.27
C LEU A 38 12.83 -0.47 -0.46
N ALA A 39 12.02 0.46 -1.00
CA ALA A 39 10.62 0.17 -1.33
C ALA A 39 10.49 -0.97 -2.36
N GLY A 40 11.42 -1.05 -3.32
CA GLY A 40 11.54 -2.13 -4.29
C GLY A 40 11.84 -3.48 -3.65
N GLU A 41 12.82 -3.54 -2.72
CA GLU A 41 13.15 -4.78 -2.01
C GLU A 41 12.02 -5.25 -1.08
N LEU A 42 11.37 -4.33 -0.38
CA LEU A 42 10.18 -4.64 0.41
C LEU A 42 9.02 -5.17 -0.46
N ARG A 43 8.86 -4.65 -1.68
CA ARG A 43 7.90 -5.20 -2.65
C ARG A 43 8.29 -6.62 -3.07
N ASN A 44 9.56 -6.87 -3.40
CA ASN A 44 10.05 -8.19 -3.79
C ASN A 44 9.82 -9.21 -2.66
N LEU A 45 10.09 -8.84 -1.41
CA LEU A 45 9.79 -9.66 -0.24
C LEU A 45 8.30 -10.03 -0.14
N CYS A 46 7.40 -9.06 -0.38
CA CYS A 46 5.96 -9.29 -0.37
C CYS A 46 5.50 -10.22 -1.50
N LEU A 47 6.16 -10.18 -2.66
CA LEU A 47 5.83 -11.05 -3.80
C LEU A 47 6.37 -12.47 -3.62
N ALA A 48 7.52 -12.62 -2.97
CA ALA A 48 8.16 -13.92 -2.71
C ALA A 48 7.52 -14.69 -1.55
N SER A 49 6.79 -13.99 -0.67
CA SER A 49 6.22 -14.57 0.56
C SER A 49 4.70 -14.64 0.50
N HIS A 50 4.11 -15.60 1.21
CA HIS A 50 2.67 -15.57 1.44
C HIS A 50 2.31 -14.31 2.28
N PRO A 51 1.23 -13.56 1.98
CA PRO A 51 0.90 -12.31 2.67
C PRO A 51 0.80 -12.43 4.20
N ALA A 52 0.35 -13.60 4.70
CA ALA A 52 0.27 -13.83 6.14
C ALA A 52 1.64 -13.84 6.84
N ASN A 53 2.72 -14.16 6.12
CA ASN A 53 4.06 -14.35 6.65
C ASN A 53 4.91 -13.08 6.62
N VAL A 54 4.47 -12.03 5.94
CA VAL A 54 5.23 -10.76 5.90
C VAL A 54 5.06 -10.03 7.24
N PRO A 55 6.15 -9.71 7.94
CA PRO A 55 6.09 -8.96 9.19
C PRO A 55 5.42 -7.60 9.01
N ARG A 56 4.50 -7.26 9.92
CA ARG A 56 3.73 -6.01 9.88
C ARG A 56 4.61 -4.75 9.82
N HIS A 57 5.73 -4.73 10.54
CA HIS A 57 6.63 -3.57 10.56
C HIS A 57 7.24 -3.30 9.18
N LEU A 58 7.50 -4.33 8.37
CA LEU A 58 8.01 -4.17 7.00
C LEU A 58 6.94 -3.64 6.05
N LEU A 59 5.68 -4.08 6.20
CA LEU A 59 4.55 -3.53 5.44
C LEU A 59 4.31 -2.06 5.79
N GLN A 60 4.37 -1.73 7.08
CA GLN A 60 4.25 -0.36 7.57
C GLN A 60 5.38 0.52 7.02
N ARG A 61 6.61 0.00 7.02
CA ARG A 61 7.77 0.70 6.45
C ARG A 61 7.62 0.95 4.96
N LYS A 62 7.13 -0.05 4.20
CA LYS A 62 6.82 0.11 2.77
C LYS A 62 5.79 1.22 2.54
N LEU A 63 4.72 1.25 3.33
CA LEU A 63 3.68 2.28 3.25
C LEU A 63 4.24 3.69 3.49
N GLU A 64 5.10 3.86 4.48
CA GLU A 64 5.78 5.13 4.78
C GLU A 64 6.67 5.59 3.63
N LEU A 65 7.51 4.70 3.09
CA LEU A 65 8.37 5.02 1.94
C LEU A 65 7.54 5.43 0.72
N CYS A 66 6.46 4.71 0.41
CA CYS A 66 5.57 5.07 -0.69
C CYS A 66 4.90 6.43 -0.47
N ALA A 67 4.52 6.77 0.77
CA ALA A 67 3.95 8.07 1.11
C ALA A 67 4.96 9.20 0.88
N GLU A 68 6.18 9.03 1.41
CA GLU A 68 7.27 10.01 1.27
C GLU A 68 7.63 10.25 -0.20
N LEU A 69 7.76 9.18 -0.98
CA LEU A 69 8.08 9.27 -2.42
C LEU A 69 6.94 9.94 -3.19
N LEU A 70 5.69 9.62 -2.89
CA LEU A 70 4.54 10.20 -3.57
C LEU A 70 4.41 11.71 -3.31
N ASP A 71 4.73 12.17 -2.10
CA ASP A 71 4.76 13.59 -1.77
C ASP A 71 5.81 14.36 -2.57
N VAL A 72 6.95 13.74 -2.87
CA VAL A 72 7.97 14.34 -3.74
C VAL A 72 7.51 14.33 -5.20
N LEU A 73 7.00 13.19 -5.68
CA LEU A 73 6.55 13.04 -7.07
C LEU A 73 5.45 14.04 -7.45
N ARG A 74 4.52 14.31 -6.55
CA ARG A 74 3.44 15.31 -6.77
C ARG A 74 3.95 16.74 -6.97
N VAL A 75 5.13 17.06 -6.43
CA VAL A 75 5.77 18.36 -6.63
C VAL A 75 6.58 18.38 -7.93
N LEU A 76 7.31 17.29 -8.21
CA LEU A 76 8.22 17.20 -9.36
C LEU A 76 7.50 16.96 -10.68
N GLU A 77 6.46 16.13 -10.68
CA GLU A 77 5.74 15.71 -11.88
C GLU A 77 4.22 15.94 -11.72
N PRO A 78 3.76 17.22 -11.77
CA PRO A 78 2.35 17.54 -11.64
C PRO A 78 1.54 17.02 -12.84
N GLY A 79 0.25 16.74 -12.62
CA GLY A 79 -0.68 16.30 -13.67
C GLY A 79 -0.62 14.78 -13.91
N ILE A 80 -0.75 14.38 -15.17
CA ILE A 80 -0.68 12.97 -15.56
C ILE A 80 0.80 12.57 -15.66
N SER A 81 1.28 11.85 -14.64
CA SER A 81 2.66 11.40 -14.53
C SER A 81 2.70 9.89 -14.32
N ARG A 82 3.53 9.22 -15.12
CA ARG A 82 3.81 7.79 -15.00
C ARG A 82 4.32 7.44 -13.60
N LEU A 83 5.34 8.16 -13.11
CA LEU A 83 5.94 7.88 -11.81
C LEU A 83 4.95 8.11 -10.67
N THR A 84 4.17 9.19 -10.73
CA THR A 84 3.12 9.46 -9.75
C THR A 84 2.06 8.35 -9.75
N ALA A 85 1.70 7.83 -10.92
CA ALA A 85 0.74 6.74 -11.03
C ALA A 85 1.25 5.41 -10.46
N ILE A 86 2.53 5.08 -10.72
CA ILE A 86 3.22 3.93 -10.11
C ILE A 86 3.27 4.10 -8.59
N GLY A 87 3.65 5.29 -8.10
CA GLY A 87 3.69 5.60 -6.68
C GLY A 87 2.31 5.48 -6.01
N LEU A 88 1.25 5.94 -6.68
CA LEU A 88 -0.13 5.75 -6.21
C LEU A 88 -0.50 4.27 -6.11
N TYR A 89 -0.16 3.46 -7.11
CA TYR A 89 -0.41 2.02 -7.05
C TYR A 89 0.29 1.39 -5.84
N GLU A 90 1.60 1.59 -5.70
CA GLU A 90 2.40 0.99 -4.62
C GLU A 90 1.96 1.45 -3.23
N TYR A 91 1.60 2.74 -3.09
CA TYR A 91 1.06 3.30 -1.86
C TYR A 91 -0.25 2.60 -1.46
N ASN A 92 -1.21 2.50 -2.38
CA ASN A 92 -2.52 1.93 -2.06
C ASN A 92 -2.44 0.42 -1.78
N VAL A 93 -1.59 -0.31 -2.51
CA VAL A 93 -1.28 -1.71 -2.20
C VAL A 93 -0.75 -1.87 -0.79
N SER A 94 0.18 -1.01 -0.39
CA SER A 94 0.76 -1.05 0.96
C SER A 94 -0.28 -0.67 2.03
N LEU A 95 -1.15 0.30 1.74
CA LEU A 95 -2.19 0.78 2.66
C LEU A 95 -3.15 -0.34 3.08
N TRP A 96 -3.74 -1.05 2.11
CA TRP A 96 -4.67 -2.12 2.48
C TRP A 96 -3.96 -3.35 3.06
N ASN A 97 -2.71 -3.63 2.71
CA ASN A 97 -1.95 -4.72 3.33
C ASN A 97 -1.69 -4.47 4.82
N VAL A 98 -1.34 -3.23 5.18
CA VAL A 98 -1.22 -2.80 6.58
C VAL A 98 -2.57 -2.89 7.29
N ALA A 99 -3.65 -2.40 6.66
CA ALA A 99 -4.99 -2.44 7.25
C ALA A 99 -5.47 -3.88 7.51
N ARG A 100 -5.29 -4.79 6.54
CA ARG A 100 -5.59 -6.22 6.70
C ARG A 100 -4.82 -6.81 7.88
N LYS A 101 -3.51 -6.54 7.99
CA LYS A 101 -2.71 -7.02 9.12
C LYS A 101 -3.18 -6.48 10.47
N LYS A 102 -3.53 -5.20 10.56
CA LYS A 102 -4.10 -4.61 11.78
C LYS A 102 -5.46 -5.20 12.14
N PHE A 103 -6.27 -5.57 11.14
CA PHE A 103 -7.55 -6.22 11.38
C PHE A 103 -7.37 -7.67 11.86
N GLU A 104 -6.44 -8.42 11.26
CA GLU A 104 -6.06 -9.78 11.69
C GLU A 104 -5.61 -9.80 13.17
N THR A 105 -4.84 -8.79 13.59
CA THR A 105 -4.37 -8.64 14.98
C THR A 105 -5.38 -7.95 15.91
N LYS A 106 -6.60 -7.67 15.42
CA LYS A 106 -7.69 -7.02 16.16
C LYS A 106 -7.37 -5.62 16.69
N GLU A 107 -6.42 -4.93 16.06
CA GLU A 107 -6.06 -3.55 16.40
C GLU A 107 -7.00 -2.52 15.77
N ILE A 108 -7.67 -2.88 14.68
CA ILE A 108 -8.72 -2.08 14.06
C ILE A 108 -10.00 -2.89 13.92
N SER A 109 -11.14 -2.19 13.94
CA SER A 109 -12.47 -2.74 13.70
C SER A 109 -12.71 -3.06 12.22
N ALA A 110 -13.76 -3.85 11.95
CA ALA A 110 -14.20 -4.11 10.58
C ALA A 110 -14.61 -2.84 9.83
N LYS A 111 -15.11 -1.82 10.55
CA LYS A 111 -15.45 -0.52 9.99
C LYS A 111 -14.19 0.23 9.55
N GLU A 112 -13.17 0.26 10.40
CA GLU A 112 -11.89 0.90 10.06
C GLU A 112 -11.17 0.17 8.92
N LEU A 113 -11.27 -1.16 8.86
CA LEU A 113 -10.79 -1.92 7.70
C LEU A 113 -11.52 -1.45 6.43
N LEU A 114 -12.86 -1.41 6.45
CA LEU A 114 -13.67 -0.98 5.32
C LEU A 114 -13.30 0.43 4.83
N ASP A 115 -13.11 1.38 5.75
CA ASP A 115 -12.73 2.75 5.42
C ASP A 115 -11.35 2.81 4.73
N ASN A 116 -10.38 2.01 5.20
CA ASN A 116 -9.06 1.89 4.56
C ASN A 116 -9.14 1.24 3.16
N LEU A 117 -9.96 0.19 2.99
CA LEU A 117 -10.15 -0.46 1.69
C LEU A 117 -10.80 0.49 0.67
N ILE A 118 -11.82 1.26 1.08
CA ILE A 118 -12.48 2.25 0.23
C ILE A 118 -11.51 3.38 -0.17
N LYS A 119 -10.71 3.86 0.77
CA LYS A 119 -9.64 4.85 0.48
C LYS A 119 -8.64 4.29 -0.53
N GLY A 120 -8.22 3.04 -0.34
CA GLY A 120 -7.36 2.31 -1.26
C GLY A 120 -7.96 2.17 -2.66
N GLU A 121 -9.25 1.85 -2.76
CA GLU A 121 -9.97 1.73 -4.03
C GLU A 121 -9.95 3.05 -4.81
N SER A 122 -10.20 4.18 -4.13
CA SER A 122 -10.17 5.50 -4.76
C SER A 122 -8.78 5.84 -5.31
N GLY A 123 -7.73 5.58 -4.54
CA GLY A 123 -6.36 5.84 -4.97
C GLY A 123 -5.91 4.91 -6.11
N LEU A 124 -6.33 3.65 -6.10
CA LEU A 124 -6.05 2.69 -7.17
C LEU A 124 -6.73 3.08 -8.49
N LYS A 125 -7.98 3.55 -8.44
CA LYS A 125 -8.67 4.11 -9.62
C LYS A 125 -7.91 5.28 -10.22
N GLN A 126 -7.39 6.17 -9.37
CA GLN A 126 -6.58 7.30 -9.83
C GLN A 126 -5.31 6.81 -10.53
N SER A 127 -4.58 5.86 -9.93
CA SER A 127 -3.40 5.24 -10.56
C SER A 127 -3.72 4.65 -11.93
N ILE A 128 -4.78 3.83 -12.03
CA ILE A 128 -5.21 3.22 -13.29
C ILE A 128 -5.53 4.28 -14.34
N SER A 129 -6.26 5.34 -13.96
CA SER A 129 -6.64 6.40 -14.91
C SER A 129 -5.44 7.09 -15.55
N MET A 130 -4.32 7.16 -14.83
CA MET A 130 -3.09 7.76 -15.31
C MET A 130 -2.24 6.77 -16.12
N LEU A 131 -2.26 5.48 -15.78
CA LEU A 131 -1.50 4.44 -16.51
C LEU A 131 -2.22 3.92 -17.76
N LEU A 132 -3.49 4.27 -17.98
CA LEU A 132 -4.26 3.87 -19.17
C LEU A 132 -3.66 4.35 -20.50
N PHE A 133 -2.81 5.38 -20.47
CA PHE A 133 -2.13 5.92 -21.64
C PHE A 133 -0.88 5.12 -22.04
N GLU A 134 -0.42 4.20 -21.19
CA GLU A 134 0.80 3.42 -21.41
C GLU A 134 0.55 2.26 -22.38
N HIS A 135 1.54 1.94 -23.22
CA HIS A 135 1.38 0.88 -24.22
C HIS A 135 1.28 -0.50 -23.53
N PRO A 136 0.34 -1.40 -23.93
CA PRO A 136 0.05 -2.65 -23.20
C PRO A 136 1.18 -3.68 -23.07
N THR A 137 2.28 -3.51 -23.80
CA THR A 137 3.48 -4.38 -23.79
C THR A 137 4.63 -3.80 -22.98
N THR A 138 4.47 -2.61 -22.41
CA THR A 138 5.46 -2.00 -21.52
C THR A 138 5.27 -2.53 -20.10
N PRO A 139 6.29 -2.46 -19.23
CA PRO A 139 6.14 -2.76 -17.81
C PRO A 139 4.97 -2.01 -17.17
N GLU A 140 4.76 -0.76 -17.54
CA GLU A 140 3.65 0.07 -17.08
C GLU A 140 2.30 -0.42 -17.60
N GLY A 141 2.22 -0.82 -18.88
CA GLY A 141 1.01 -1.45 -19.42
C GLY A 141 0.66 -2.77 -18.73
N HIS A 142 1.68 -3.55 -18.32
CA HIS A 142 1.48 -4.74 -17.49
C HIS A 142 1.01 -4.37 -16.07
N LEU A 143 1.57 -3.31 -15.49
CA LEU A 143 1.13 -2.78 -14.20
C LEU A 143 -0.33 -2.33 -14.25
N THR A 144 -0.78 -1.66 -15.32
CA THR A 144 -2.19 -1.27 -15.52
C THR A 144 -3.11 -2.49 -15.46
N LYS A 145 -2.73 -3.57 -16.16
CA LYS A 145 -3.50 -4.83 -16.15
C LYS A 145 -3.56 -5.43 -14.74
N ARG A 146 -2.44 -5.46 -14.01
CA ARG A 146 -2.41 -5.94 -12.62
C ARG A 146 -3.28 -5.07 -11.72
N ALA A 147 -3.17 -3.76 -11.81
CA ALA A 147 -3.95 -2.81 -11.02
C ALA A 147 -5.47 -2.96 -11.26
N MET A 148 -5.90 -3.22 -12.49
CA MET A 148 -7.31 -3.51 -12.79
C MET A 148 -7.78 -4.83 -12.15
N GLN A 149 -6.93 -5.85 -12.13
CA GLN A 149 -7.23 -7.10 -11.42
C GLN A 149 -7.32 -6.86 -9.90
N ASP A 150 -6.35 -6.17 -9.31
CA ASP A 150 -6.37 -5.80 -7.90
C ASP A 150 -7.61 -5.00 -7.53
N LEU A 151 -8.06 -4.08 -8.40
CA LEU A 151 -9.27 -3.30 -8.19
C LEU A 151 -10.52 -4.19 -8.13
N LYS A 152 -10.58 -5.23 -8.96
CA LYS A 152 -11.69 -6.19 -8.94
C LYS A 152 -11.69 -6.98 -7.63
N GLU A 153 -10.54 -7.56 -7.26
CA GLU A 153 -10.36 -8.33 -6.02
C GLU A 153 -10.69 -7.47 -4.78
N LEU A 154 -10.21 -6.23 -4.74
CA LEU A 154 -10.49 -5.28 -3.66
C LEU A 154 -11.98 -4.94 -3.53
N ARG A 155 -12.70 -4.80 -4.64
CA ARG A 155 -14.15 -4.53 -4.62
C ARG A 155 -14.96 -5.70 -4.06
N GLU A 156 -14.56 -6.91 -4.37
CA GLU A 156 -15.15 -8.13 -3.83
C GLU A 156 -14.94 -8.19 -2.30
N GLU A 157 -13.73 -7.88 -1.83
CA GLU A 157 -13.42 -7.80 -0.39
C GLU A 157 -14.22 -6.68 0.30
N ILE A 158 -14.29 -5.48 -0.29
CA ILE A 158 -15.09 -4.37 0.24
C ILE A 158 -16.56 -4.79 0.44
N ALA A 159 -17.14 -5.52 -0.51
CA ALA A 159 -18.51 -6.01 -0.39
C ALA A 159 -18.68 -6.99 0.79
N GLN A 160 -17.73 -7.91 0.96
CA GLN A 160 -17.72 -8.88 2.06
C GLN A 160 -17.58 -8.19 3.43
N VAL A 161 -16.60 -7.30 3.58
CA VAL A 161 -16.37 -6.56 4.83
C VAL A 161 -17.56 -5.66 5.15
N ARG A 162 -18.19 -5.03 4.15
CA ARG A 162 -19.41 -4.24 4.34
C ARG A 162 -20.56 -5.07 4.90
N ALA A 163 -20.74 -6.30 4.42
CA ALA A 163 -21.74 -7.22 4.96
C ALA A 163 -21.46 -7.56 6.43
N LEU A 164 -20.20 -7.79 6.80
CA LEU A 164 -19.75 -8.04 8.17
C LEU A 164 -20.04 -6.85 9.11
N VAL A 165 -19.79 -5.62 8.65
CA VAL A 165 -20.10 -4.41 9.41
C VAL A 165 -21.62 -4.29 9.65
N CYS A 166 -22.43 -4.54 8.61
CA CYS A 166 -23.89 -4.52 8.72
C CYS A 166 -24.45 -5.59 9.65
N SER A 167 -23.84 -6.79 9.74
CA SER A 167 -24.27 -7.81 10.70
C SER A 167 -23.96 -7.44 12.14
N ASN A 168 -22.80 -6.82 12.40
CA ASN A 168 -22.40 -6.42 13.75
C ASN A 168 -23.27 -5.29 14.33
N LEU A 169 -23.93 -4.50 13.48
CA LEU A 169 -24.88 -3.46 13.89
C LEU A 169 -26.26 -4.02 14.29
N LYS A 170 -26.59 -5.25 13.92
CA LYS A 170 -27.89 -5.89 14.23
C LYS A 170 -27.94 -6.61 15.58
N SER A 171 -26.83 -6.71 16.30
CA SER A 171 -26.75 -7.26 17.66
C SER A 171 -26.35 -6.14 18.64
N PRO A 172 -27.30 -5.35 19.15
CA PRO A 172 -27.90 -5.66 20.46
C PRO A 172 -29.34 -5.11 20.65
N ALA A 173 -30.35 -5.99 20.71
CA ALA A 173 -31.68 -5.68 21.25
C ALA A 173 -32.49 -6.96 21.53
N GLU A 174 -32.04 -7.80 22.47
CA GLU A 174 -32.91 -8.78 23.13
C GLU A 174 -32.64 -8.78 24.65
N ASP A 175 -32.84 -7.62 25.29
CA ASP A 175 -33.24 -7.60 26.69
C ASP A 175 -34.77 -7.52 26.71
N LYS A 176 -35.43 -8.69 26.72
CA LYS A 176 -36.83 -8.78 27.10
C LYS A 176 -36.89 -8.64 28.62
N PRO A 177 -37.68 -7.69 29.18
CA PRO A 177 -37.88 -7.65 30.61
C PRO A 177 -38.54 -8.95 31.05
N SER A 178 -37.88 -9.62 32.00
CA SER A 178 -38.44 -10.73 32.76
C SER A 178 -39.76 -10.31 33.38
N ILE A 179 -40.83 -10.98 32.96
CA ILE A 179 -42.10 -11.00 33.66
C ILE A 179 -41.80 -11.55 35.07
N ILE A 180 -42.07 -10.76 36.10
CA ILE A 180 -42.17 -11.22 37.48
C ILE A 180 -43.54 -10.76 37.98
N ASP A 181 -44.38 -11.76 38.23
CA ASP A 181 -45.60 -11.86 39.06
C ASP A 181 -46.52 -10.64 39.23
#